data_AF-A0AAF5DMA2-F1
#
_entry.id   AF-A0AAF5DMA2-F1
#
_cell.length_a   1.000
_cell.length_b   1.000
_cell.length_c   1.000
_cell.angle_alpha   90.00
_cell.angle_beta   90.00
_cell.angle_gamma   90.00
#
_symmetry.space_group_name_H-M   'P 1'
#
loop_
_entity.id
_entity.type
_entity.pdbx_description
1 polymer ?
#
loop_
_entity_poly.entity_id
_entity_poly.type
_entity_poly.pdbx_seq_one_letter_code
_entity_poly.pdbx_strand_id
1 'polypeptide(L)'
;MNSREEYINLAVDIGQLKETVLSIFHTILLHRTLGKCKYDDGNKYTLGTLGLEEVDCSSIELTFVKLNSPELDNLLNKEIMLFYDDMYKKISHQKANKFQTVRSHSMNVINDVVKENYNENLIKPVSGTCVLEFYQRKNKPTVSVNTKTEGTVWERWLLNIEVTTYSGSDRLAEMKVSVGELISEKILYICSKANRSNYLPIIPKFQELNNVFDDSFSDCQPYLFRILNGPPTSTLPKLESMRANIESSARSFTARSAEYIMAAINVGDLERDNGRITELRSQVNDVTDVMSQNIRKILEREERLENAEARTANLIESSDQFRIAARSVSRQYWWKNVKWTIIMYIVGILIIVAIILIILHACNVI
;
A
#
# COMPACT_ATOMS: atom_id res chain seq x y z
N MET A 1 -21.84 9.57 8.94
CA MET A 1 -20.76 9.50 7.93
C MET A 1 -20.30 8.06 7.87
N ASN A 2 -20.40 7.40 6.72
CA ASN A 2 -19.78 6.09 6.56
C ASN A 2 -18.28 6.33 6.41
N SER A 3 -17.48 5.80 7.34
CA SER A 3 -16.03 5.84 7.20
C SER A 3 -15.64 5.05 5.95
N ARG A 4 -14.86 5.68 5.06
CA ARG A 4 -14.28 5.00 3.92
C ARG A 4 -13.10 4.14 4.38
N GLU A 5 -12.99 2.93 3.86
CA GLU A 5 -11.83 2.08 4.06
C GLU A 5 -11.20 1.70 2.74
N GLU A 6 -9.87 1.80 2.66
CA GLU A 6 -9.08 1.38 1.51
C GLU A 6 -8.00 0.40 1.98
N TYR A 7 -7.84 -0.69 1.23
CA TYR A 7 -6.95 -1.79 1.59
C TYR A 7 -5.80 -1.84 0.59
N ILE A 8 -4.57 -1.82 1.08
CA ILE A 8 -3.35 -1.95 0.29
C ILE A 8 -2.61 -3.19 0.81
N ASN A 9 -2.40 -4.17 -0.06
CA ASN A 9 -1.69 -5.40 0.28
C ASN A 9 -0.32 -5.39 -0.42
N LEU A 10 0.75 -5.64 0.33
CA LEU A 10 2.13 -5.68 -0.15
C LEU A 10 2.88 -6.86 0.47
N ALA A 11 3.89 -7.36 -0.25
CA ALA A 11 4.85 -8.33 0.27
C ALA A 11 6.26 -7.78 0.07
N VAL A 12 7.06 -7.70 1.15
CA VAL A 12 8.36 -7.02 1.14
C VAL A 12 9.38 -7.75 2.02
N ASP A 13 10.67 -7.50 1.78
CA ASP A 13 11.72 -7.87 2.74
C ASP A 13 11.71 -6.94 3.95
N ILE A 14 12.15 -7.43 5.11
CA ILE A 14 12.26 -6.63 6.34
C ILE A 14 13.07 -5.34 6.13
N GLY A 15 14.15 -5.38 5.34
CA GLY A 15 14.96 -4.20 5.04
C GLY A 15 14.22 -3.12 4.24
N GLN A 16 13.16 -3.51 3.52
CA GLN A 16 12.33 -2.63 2.69
C GLN A 16 11.11 -2.08 3.42
N LEU A 17 10.77 -2.66 4.58
CA LEU A 17 9.53 -2.38 5.31
C LEU A 17 9.36 -0.89 5.63
N LYS A 18 10.39 -0.25 6.17
CA LYS A 18 10.33 1.16 6.58
C LYS A 18 10.05 2.08 5.39
N GLU A 19 10.83 1.94 4.33
CA GLU A 19 10.69 2.77 3.12
C GLU A 19 9.35 2.52 2.42
N THR A 20 8.86 1.28 2.43
CA THR A 20 7.54 0.92 1.89
C THR A 20 6.40 1.62 2.61
N VAL A 21 6.39 1.61 3.95
CA VAL A 21 5.33 2.26 4.73
C VAL A 21 5.41 3.78 4.58
N LEU A 22 6.63 4.34 4.64
CA LEU A 22 6.86 5.78 4.47
C LEU A 22 6.38 6.26 3.09
N SER A 23 6.73 5.58 2.01
CA SER A 23 6.35 6.00 0.65
C SER A 23 4.83 6.05 0.47
N ILE A 24 4.11 5.08 1.03
CA ILE A 24 2.65 5.01 0.98
C ILE A 24 2.01 6.10 1.86
N PHE A 25 2.45 6.26 3.10
CA PHE A 25 1.83 7.19 4.04
C PHE A 25 2.11 8.65 3.68
N HIS A 26 3.32 8.98 3.23
CA HIS A 26 3.62 10.31 2.70
C HIS A 26 2.75 10.62 1.48
N THR A 27 2.59 9.68 0.55
CA THR A 27 1.69 9.84 -0.61
C THR A 27 0.25 10.12 -0.19
N ILE A 28 -0.28 9.43 0.82
CA ILE A 28 -1.65 9.68 1.32
C ILE A 28 -1.73 11.07 1.98
N LEU A 29 -0.74 11.44 2.81
CA LEU A 29 -0.73 12.71 3.52
C LEU A 29 -0.59 13.92 2.60
N LEU A 30 0.07 13.78 1.46
CA LEU A 30 0.09 14.81 0.42
C LEU A 30 -1.31 15.21 -0.06
N HIS A 31 -2.25 14.25 -0.13
CA HIS A 31 -3.63 14.50 -0.52
C HIS A 31 -4.52 14.91 0.67
N ARG A 32 -3.98 14.92 1.89
CA ARG A 32 -4.70 15.11 3.16
C ARG A 32 -4.07 16.17 4.05
N THR A 33 -3.21 16.99 3.47
CA THR A 33 -2.56 18.11 4.12
C THR A 33 -2.77 19.36 3.29
N LEU A 34 -3.10 20.45 3.97
CA LEU A 34 -3.24 21.77 3.38
C LEU A 34 -2.08 22.64 3.83
N GLY A 35 -1.79 23.70 3.08
CA GLY A 35 -0.97 24.77 3.61
C GLY A 35 -1.67 25.47 4.77
N LYS A 36 -0.89 26.11 5.63
CA LYS A 36 -1.40 26.78 6.84
C LYS A 36 -2.56 27.73 6.55
N CYS A 37 -3.66 27.55 7.27
CA CYS A 37 -4.81 28.44 7.19
C CYS A 37 -4.52 29.74 7.95
N LYS A 38 -4.62 30.88 7.28
CA LYS A 38 -4.64 32.20 7.94
C LYS A 38 -6.03 32.79 7.82
N TYR A 39 -6.67 33.04 8.95
CA TYR A 39 -8.01 33.61 9.01
C TYR A 39 -7.94 35.14 9.14
N ASP A 40 -8.82 35.81 8.42
CA ASP A 40 -9.11 37.24 8.57
C ASP A 40 -10.34 37.43 9.47
N ASP A 41 -10.51 38.63 10.04
CA ASP A 41 -11.56 38.97 11.02
C ASP A 41 -12.99 38.71 10.48
N GLY A 42 -13.14 38.60 9.16
CA GLY A 42 -14.41 38.34 8.46
C GLY A 42 -14.73 36.86 8.16
N ASN A 43 -14.15 35.87 8.85
CA ASN A 43 -14.24 34.42 8.54
C ASN A 43 -13.70 34.04 7.15
N LYS A 44 -13.02 34.95 6.46
CA LYS A 44 -12.26 34.62 5.25
C LYS A 44 -10.96 33.93 5.66
N TYR A 45 -10.46 33.05 4.81
CA TYR A 45 -9.18 32.40 5.05
C TYR A 45 -8.32 32.41 3.79
N THR A 46 -7.02 32.39 3.99
CA THR A 46 -6.02 32.15 2.95
C THR A 46 -5.24 30.90 3.32
N LEU A 47 -4.79 30.15 2.32
CA LEU A 47 -3.98 28.95 2.50
C LEU A 47 -2.53 29.27 2.14
N GLY A 48 -1.60 28.85 2.99
CA GLY A 48 -0.18 28.85 2.66
C GLY A 48 0.16 27.88 1.53
N THR A 49 1.39 27.95 1.05
CA THR A 49 1.94 27.00 0.08
C THR A 49 2.54 25.80 0.81
N LEU A 50 2.42 24.60 0.24
CA LEU A 50 3.09 23.40 0.73
C LEU A 50 4.41 23.21 0.01
N GLY A 51 5.48 22.99 0.75
CA GLY A 51 6.75 22.55 0.18
C GLY A 51 6.73 21.04 -0.09
N LEU A 52 7.35 20.61 -1.19
CA LEU A 52 7.50 19.21 -1.57
C LEU A 52 9.00 18.86 -1.68
N GLU A 53 9.35 17.64 -1.30
CA GLU A 53 10.71 17.11 -1.37
C GLU A 53 10.69 15.68 -1.94
N GLU A 54 11.61 15.38 -2.87
CA GLU A 54 11.82 14.03 -3.38
C GLU A 54 12.74 13.23 -2.47
N VAL A 55 12.39 11.98 -2.19
CA VAL A 55 13.13 11.07 -1.32
C VAL A 55 13.47 9.80 -2.08
N ASP A 56 14.78 9.60 -2.31
CA ASP A 56 15.32 8.38 -2.90
C ASP A 56 15.39 7.26 -1.86
N CYS A 57 14.78 6.11 -2.17
CA CYS A 57 14.85 4.92 -1.35
C CYS A 57 16.20 4.21 -1.50
N SER A 58 16.77 3.77 -0.38
CA SER A 58 18.04 3.05 -0.33
C SER A 58 17.86 1.54 -0.55
N SER A 59 16.76 0.97 -0.07
CA SER A 59 16.44 -0.47 -0.10
C SER A 59 15.45 -0.87 -1.20
N ILE A 60 14.79 0.11 -1.80
CA ILE A 60 13.78 -0.05 -2.87
C ILE A 60 14.22 0.79 -4.07
N GLU A 61 14.01 0.32 -5.30
CA GLU A 61 14.25 1.12 -6.51
C GLU A 61 13.05 2.05 -6.76
N LEU A 62 12.91 3.06 -5.88
CA LEU A 62 11.81 4.01 -5.89
C LEU A 62 12.29 5.38 -5.38
N THR A 63 11.71 6.44 -5.94
CA THR A 63 11.77 7.79 -5.39
C THR A 63 10.33 8.22 -5.15
N PHE A 64 9.98 8.59 -3.92
CA PHE A 64 8.67 9.11 -3.58
C PHE A 64 8.77 10.59 -3.19
N VAL A 65 7.68 11.32 -3.24
CA VAL A 65 7.66 12.72 -2.79
C VAL A 65 6.99 12.77 -1.42
N LYS A 66 7.48 13.64 -0.55
CA LYS A 66 6.86 13.98 0.74
C LYS A 66 6.65 15.47 0.86
N LEU A 67 5.92 15.86 1.90
CA LEU A 67 5.85 17.25 2.33
C LEU A 67 7.21 17.64 2.93
N ASN A 68 7.69 18.85 2.60
CA ASN A 68 8.86 19.45 3.22
C ASN A 68 8.54 19.95 4.63
N SER A 69 8.22 19.01 5.52
CA SER A 69 7.87 19.23 6.93
C SER A 69 8.69 18.31 7.82
N PRO A 70 9.79 18.79 8.43
CA PRO A 70 10.61 17.98 9.33
C PRO A 70 9.84 17.46 10.54
N GLU A 71 8.88 18.23 11.04
CA GLU A 71 8.05 17.86 12.20
C GLU A 71 7.12 16.68 11.85
N LEU A 72 6.43 16.75 10.71
CA LEU A 72 5.57 15.67 10.24
C LEU A 72 6.38 14.42 9.87
N ASP A 73 7.51 14.59 9.21
CA ASP A 73 8.39 13.47 8.84
C ASP A 73 8.95 12.76 10.08
N ASN A 74 9.35 13.50 11.11
CA ASN A 74 9.79 12.92 12.38
C ASN A 74 8.68 12.14 13.10
N LEU A 75 7.44 12.67 13.10
CA LEU A 75 6.28 11.97 13.66
C LEU A 75 6.04 10.65 12.93
N LEU A 76 6.00 10.67 11.59
CA LEU A 76 5.80 9.48 10.79
C LEU A 76 6.91 8.46 10.99
N ASN A 77 8.17 8.89 10.97
CA ASN A 77 9.30 8.01 11.22
C ASN A 77 9.18 7.34 12.60
N LYS A 78 8.80 8.07 13.64
CA LYS A 78 8.63 7.51 14.98
C LYS A 78 7.54 6.43 15.02
N GLU A 79 6.35 6.70 14.49
CA GLU A 79 5.24 5.74 14.50
C GLU A 79 5.55 4.49 13.63
N ILE A 80 6.19 4.70 12.48
CA ILE A 80 6.57 3.62 11.56
C ILE A 80 7.70 2.77 12.15
N MET A 81 8.64 3.36 12.91
CA MET A 81 9.66 2.60 13.62
C MET A 81 9.06 1.69 14.71
N LEU A 82 7.98 2.12 15.39
CA LEU A 82 7.27 1.25 16.35
C LEU A 82 6.66 0.04 15.64
N PHE A 83 6.08 0.22 14.45
CA PHE A 83 5.58 -0.87 13.62
C PHE A 83 6.70 -1.79 13.15
N TYR A 84 7.80 -1.21 12.67
CA TYR A 84 8.99 -1.94 12.22
C TYR A 84 9.55 -2.84 13.34
N ASP A 85 9.70 -2.30 14.55
CA ASP A 85 10.23 -3.04 15.70
C ASP A 85 9.32 -4.20 16.11
N ASP A 86 8.00 -4.04 16.07
CA ASP A 86 7.03 -5.11 16.33
C ASP A 86 7.17 -6.25 15.30
N MET A 87 7.25 -5.90 14.02
CA MET A 87 7.44 -6.87 12.94
C MET A 87 8.80 -7.60 13.06
N TYR A 88 9.88 -6.86 13.35
CA TYR A 88 11.20 -7.43 13.55
C TYR A 88 11.24 -8.42 14.73
N LYS A 89 10.61 -8.07 15.85
CA LYS A 89 10.48 -8.97 17.01
C LYS A 89 9.76 -10.26 16.64
N LYS A 90 8.61 -10.19 15.95
CA LYS A 90 7.86 -11.37 15.48
C LYS A 90 8.71 -12.30 14.61
N ILE A 91 9.49 -11.73 13.67
CA ILE A 91 10.43 -12.49 12.82
C ILE A 91 11.53 -13.15 13.65
N SER A 92 12.11 -12.41 14.61
CA SER A 92 13.20 -12.92 15.46
C SER A 92 12.76 -14.09 16.36
N HIS A 93 11.54 -14.04 16.90
CA HIS A 93 10.96 -15.12 17.70
C HIS A 93 10.71 -16.39 16.87
N GLN A 94 10.27 -16.25 15.60
CA GLN A 94 10.13 -17.40 14.70
C GLN A 94 11.48 -18.07 14.41
N LYS A 95 12.54 -17.29 14.22
CA LYS A 95 13.91 -17.82 14.06
C LYS A 95 14.35 -18.60 15.31
N ALA A 96 14.14 -18.06 16.51
CA ALA A 96 14.54 -18.70 17.76
C ALA A 96 13.84 -20.06 18.00
N ASN A 97 12.53 -20.15 17.73
CA ASN A 97 11.76 -21.38 17.93
C ASN A 97 12.21 -22.53 17.00
N LYS A 98 12.63 -22.23 15.76
CA LYS A 98 13.14 -23.23 14.81
C LYS A 98 14.49 -23.83 15.26
N PHE A 99 15.33 -23.06 15.95
CA PHE A 99 16.60 -23.57 16.47
C PHE A 99 16.45 -24.48 17.69
N GLN A 100 15.37 -24.35 18.48
CA GLN A 100 15.12 -25.23 19.63
C GLN A 100 14.60 -26.62 19.21
N THR A 101 13.76 -26.71 18.18
CA THR A 101 13.21 -28.00 17.71
C THR A 101 14.26 -28.92 17.07
N VAL A 102 15.34 -28.36 16.54
CA VAL A 102 16.42 -29.14 15.91
C VAL A 102 17.33 -29.84 16.94
N ARG A 103 17.41 -29.34 18.18
CA ARG A 103 18.35 -29.87 19.19
C ARG A 103 17.94 -31.22 19.83
N SER A 104 16.75 -31.75 19.56
CA SER A 104 16.23 -32.97 20.21
C SER A 104 16.29 -34.25 19.36
N HIS A 105 16.78 -34.21 18.12
CA HIS A 105 16.76 -35.36 17.21
C HIS A 105 18.16 -35.97 17.00
N SER A 106 18.25 -37.30 17.09
CA SER A 106 19.45 -38.13 16.94
C SER A 106 20.28 -37.78 15.69
N MET A 107 21.60 -37.69 15.86
CA MET A 107 22.59 -37.28 14.86
C MET A 107 22.55 -38.06 13.53
N ASN A 108 21.98 -39.27 13.52
CA ASN A 108 21.88 -40.11 12.33
C ASN A 108 20.63 -39.84 11.48
N VAL A 109 19.60 -39.19 12.02
CA VAL A 109 18.43 -38.69 11.26
C VAL A 109 18.74 -37.34 10.59
N ILE A 110 19.73 -36.63 11.13
CA ILE A 110 20.10 -35.28 10.70
C ILE A 110 20.62 -35.26 9.26
N ASN A 111 21.33 -36.28 8.75
CA ASN A 111 21.91 -36.17 7.40
C ASN A 111 20.89 -36.29 6.25
N ASP A 112 19.83 -37.08 6.42
CA ASP A 112 18.75 -37.20 5.43
C ASP A 112 17.72 -36.07 5.58
N VAL A 113 17.42 -35.66 6.82
CA VAL A 113 16.59 -34.48 7.10
C VAL A 113 17.29 -33.19 6.65
N VAL A 114 18.62 -33.10 6.74
CA VAL A 114 19.38 -31.92 6.29
C VAL A 114 19.37 -31.83 4.76
N LYS A 115 19.49 -32.95 4.01
CA LYS A 115 19.48 -32.89 2.54
C LYS A 115 18.10 -32.56 1.95
N GLU A 116 17.00 -32.96 2.59
CA GLU A 116 15.65 -32.57 2.16
C GLU A 116 15.26 -31.15 2.65
N ASN A 117 15.80 -30.66 3.77
CA ASN A 117 15.53 -29.31 4.28
C ASN A 117 16.36 -28.18 3.65
N TYR A 118 17.36 -28.46 2.80
CA TYR A 118 18.14 -27.40 2.15
C TYR A 118 17.31 -26.57 1.14
N ASN A 119 16.16 -27.08 0.69
CA ASN A 119 15.17 -26.32 -0.09
C ASN A 119 14.06 -25.64 0.75
N GLU A 120 14.01 -25.85 2.08
CA GLU A 120 12.94 -25.38 2.99
C GLU A 120 13.43 -24.40 4.10
N ASN A 121 14.44 -23.58 3.80
CA ASN A 121 14.74 -22.39 4.62
C ASN A 121 13.83 -21.19 4.32
N LEU A 122 12.60 -21.43 3.85
CA LEU A 122 11.58 -20.40 3.72
C LEU A 122 11.04 -20.08 5.12
N ILE A 123 11.63 -19.07 5.77
CA ILE A 123 11.01 -18.47 6.96
C ILE A 123 9.60 -18.02 6.53
N LYS A 124 8.57 -18.54 7.20
CA LYS A 124 7.19 -18.18 6.89
C LYS A 124 7.04 -16.65 6.95
N PRO A 125 6.36 -16.03 5.98
CA PRO A 125 6.11 -14.59 6.02
C PRO A 125 5.39 -14.22 7.33
N VAL A 126 5.80 -13.10 7.93
CA VAL A 126 5.11 -12.49 9.06
C VAL A 126 4.21 -11.41 8.51
N SER A 127 2.90 -11.55 8.71
CA SER A 127 1.93 -10.53 8.31
C SER A 127 1.73 -9.49 9.42
N GLY A 128 1.59 -8.23 9.03
CA GLY A 128 1.23 -7.12 9.90
C GLY A 128 0.35 -6.11 9.17
N THR A 129 -0.41 -5.33 9.93
CA THR A 129 -1.23 -4.25 9.38
C THR A 129 -0.83 -2.94 10.04
N CYS A 130 -0.54 -1.92 9.24
CA CYS A 130 -0.35 -0.55 9.69
C CYS A 130 -1.50 0.30 9.14
N VAL A 131 -2.18 1.05 9.99
CA VAL A 131 -3.41 1.77 9.62
C VAL A 131 -3.19 3.26 9.76
N LEU A 132 -3.49 4.03 8.70
CA LEU A 132 -3.58 5.49 8.75
C LEU A 132 -5.05 5.90 8.76
N GLU A 133 -5.50 6.52 9.85
CA GLU A 133 -6.88 6.96 10.02
C GLU A 133 -6.99 8.47 10.06
N PHE A 134 -7.97 9.02 9.36
CA PHE A 134 -8.38 10.42 9.45
C PHE A 134 -9.69 10.55 10.21
N TYR A 135 -9.76 11.49 11.15
CA TYR A 135 -10.91 11.69 12.02
C TYR A 135 -11.27 13.16 12.20
N GLN A 136 -12.43 13.42 12.79
CA GLN A 136 -12.83 14.75 13.27
C GLN A 136 -13.21 14.64 14.74
N ARG A 137 -12.79 15.60 15.56
CA ARG A 137 -13.21 15.67 16.97
C ARG A 137 -14.68 16.14 17.04
N LYS A 138 -15.43 15.65 18.03
CA LYS A 138 -16.80 16.11 18.26
C LYS A 138 -16.76 17.49 18.96
N ASN A 139 -17.62 18.41 18.54
CA ASN A 139 -17.66 19.79 19.07
C ASN A 139 -18.06 19.92 20.57
N LYS A 140 -18.45 18.82 21.25
CA LYS A 140 -18.74 18.81 22.70
C LYS A 140 -18.41 17.43 23.30
N PRO A 141 -17.70 17.34 24.44
CA PRO A 141 -17.58 16.11 25.19
C PRO A 141 -18.94 15.83 25.86
N THR A 142 -19.75 14.97 25.24
CA THR A 142 -20.88 14.36 25.96
C THR A 142 -20.28 13.32 26.91
N VAL A 143 -20.23 13.65 28.20
CA VAL A 143 -19.79 12.83 29.33
C VAL A 143 -18.27 12.83 29.58
N SER A 144 -17.90 13.13 30.82
CA SER A 144 -16.53 13.17 31.35
C SER A 144 -15.89 11.78 31.36
N VAL A 145 -15.26 11.40 30.25
CA VAL A 145 -14.36 10.25 30.21
C VAL A 145 -13.05 10.68 29.56
N ASN A 146 -11.96 10.59 30.34
CA ASN A 146 -10.59 10.87 29.92
C ASN A 146 -10.19 9.94 28.76
N THR A 147 -10.38 10.32 27.50
CA THR A 147 -9.66 9.67 26.40
C THR A 147 -9.44 10.62 25.21
N LYS A 148 -8.18 10.75 24.78
CA LYS A 148 -7.77 11.38 23.51
C LYS A 148 -8.31 10.66 22.25
N THR A 149 -9.35 9.82 22.36
CA THR A 149 -9.71 8.82 21.34
C THR A 149 -11.10 8.99 20.71
N GLU A 150 -11.91 9.96 21.13
CA GLU A 150 -13.25 10.16 20.56
C GLU A 150 -13.27 11.12 19.36
N GLY A 151 -12.87 10.59 18.21
CA GLY A 151 -13.08 11.23 16.90
C GLY A 151 -13.98 10.39 16.01
N THR A 152 -14.80 11.03 15.18
CA THR A 152 -15.52 10.33 14.10
C THR A 152 -14.54 10.08 12.95
N VAL A 153 -14.16 8.83 12.74
CA VAL A 153 -13.31 8.42 11.61
C VAL A 153 -14.11 8.56 10.32
N TRP A 154 -13.52 9.20 9.32
CA TRP A 154 -14.15 9.40 8.01
C TRP A 154 -13.38 8.75 6.86
N GLU A 155 -12.09 8.46 7.05
CA GLU A 155 -11.28 7.69 6.09
C GLU A 155 -10.20 6.87 6.81
N ARG A 156 -9.96 5.66 6.32
CA ARG A 156 -9.00 4.69 6.85
C ARG A 156 -8.25 4.02 5.70
N TRP A 157 -6.93 4.01 5.79
CA TRP A 157 -6.05 3.29 4.87
C TRP A 157 -5.38 2.15 5.63
N LEU A 158 -5.69 0.92 5.26
CA LEU A 158 -5.14 -0.29 5.86
C LEU A 158 -4.02 -0.83 4.97
N LEU A 159 -2.79 -0.73 5.45
CA LEU A 159 -1.62 -1.29 4.80
C LEU A 159 -1.32 -2.67 5.40
N ASN A 160 -1.76 -3.72 4.70
CA ASN A 160 -1.46 -5.10 5.04
C ASN A 160 -0.15 -5.51 4.38
N ILE A 161 0.83 -5.91 5.18
CA ILE A 161 2.18 -6.20 4.71
C ILE A 161 2.57 -7.59 5.15
N GLU A 162 2.94 -8.42 4.19
CA GLU A 162 3.65 -9.67 4.44
C GLU A 162 5.15 -9.42 4.39
N VAL A 163 5.85 -9.72 5.49
CA VAL A 163 7.27 -9.45 5.64
C VAL A 163 8.04 -10.76 5.67
N THR A 164 8.98 -10.90 4.75
CA THR A 164 9.90 -12.03 4.65
C THR A 164 11.33 -11.56 4.92
N THR A 165 12.25 -12.50 5.16
CA THR A 165 13.69 -12.19 5.24
C THR A 165 14.44 -13.05 4.25
N TYR A 166 15.12 -12.42 3.30
CA TYR A 166 15.92 -13.13 2.31
C TYR A 166 17.41 -13.10 2.64
N SER A 167 18.10 -14.18 2.27
CA SER A 167 19.55 -14.28 2.28
C SER A 167 20.03 -14.44 0.83
N GLY A 168 20.97 -13.61 0.39
CA GLY A 168 21.57 -13.64 -0.96
C GLY A 168 21.42 -12.31 -1.71
N SER A 169 22.53 -11.79 -2.22
CA SER A 169 22.60 -10.49 -2.90
C SER A 169 21.69 -10.41 -4.13
N ASP A 170 21.67 -11.47 -4.93
CA ASP A 170 21.05 -11.43 -6.25
C ASP A 170 19.52 -11.38 -6.14
N ARG A 171 18.96 -12.16 -5.21
CA ARG A 171 17.52 -12.11 -4.88
C ARG A 171 17.12 -10.78 -4.28
N LEU A 172 17.95 -10.18 -3.42
CA LEU A 172 17.68 -8.86 -2.85
C LEU A 172 17.67 -7.77 -3.94
N ALA A 173 18.57 -7.85 -4.93
CA ALA A 173 18.59 -6.93 -6.06
C ALA A 173 17.34 -7.05 -6.95
N GLU A 174 16.93 -8.28 -7.28
CA GLU A 174 15.69 -8.54 -8.03
C GLU A 174 14.45 -8.04 -7.26
N MET A 175 14.40 -8.32 -5.96
CA MET A 175 13.31 -7.84 -5.09
C MET A 175 13.28 -6.31 -4.97
N LYS A 176 14.44 -5.66 -4.93
CA LYS A 176 14.53 -4.19 -4.88
C LYS A 176 13.83 -3.54 -6.07
N VAL A 177 13.98 -4.12 -7.26
CA VAL A 177 13.31 -3.67 -8.50
C VAL A 177 11.81 -3.98 -8.43
N SER A 178 11.47 -5.25 -8.17
CA SER A 178 10.07 -5.73 -8.18
C SER A 178 9.19 -5.02 -7.14
N VAL A 179 9.70 -4.77 -5.93
CA VAL A 179 8.98 -4.03 -4.88
C VAL A 179 8.80 -2.57 -5.27
N GLY A 180 9.77 -1.95 -5.95
CA GLY A 180 9.66 -0.59 -6.48
C GLY A 180 8.52 -0.45 -7.50
N GLU A 181 8.39 -1.41 -8.41
CA GLU A 181 7.28 -1.47 -9.39
C GLU A 181 5.92 -1.65 -8.68
N LEU A 182 5.84 -2.56 -7.72
CA LEU A 182 4.62 -2.83 -6.97
C LEU A 182 4.16 -1.59 -6.17
N ILE A 183 5.07 -0.92 -5.48
CA ILE A 183 4.75 0.31 -4.73
C ILE A 183 4.33 1.43 -5.68
N SER A 184 4.97 1.55 -6.85
CA SER A 184 4.58 2.52 -7.87
C SER A 184 3.13 2.32 -8.34
N GLU A 185 2.71 1.07 -8.55
CA GLU A 185 1.31 0.73 -8.85
C GLU A 185 0.37 1.17 -7.72
N LYS A 186 0.76 0.93 -6.45
CA LYS A 186 -0.06 1.33 -5.29
C LYS A 186 -0.12 2.84 -5.11
N ILE A 187 0.95 3.57 -5.40
CA ILE A 187 0.95 5.04 -5.41
C ILE A 187 -0.05 5.58 -6.44
N LEU A 188 -0.03 5.03 -7.68
CA LEU A 188 -0.99 5.40 -8.71
C LEU A 188 -2.44 5.07 -8.29
N TYR A 189 -2.64 3.92 -7.64
CA TYR A 189 -3.93 3.56 -7.05
C TYR A 189 -4.39 4.61 -6.02
N ILE A 190 -3.53 5.00 -5.08
CA ILE A 190 -3.82 6.02 -4.06
C ILE A 190 -4.21 7.33 -4.73
N CYS A 191 -3.44 7.84 -5.69
CA CYS A 191 -3.77 9.08 -6.41
C CYS A 191 -5.16 8.99 -7.08
N SER A 192 -5.48 7.87 -7.72
CA SER A 192 -6.79 7.66 -8.36
C SER A 192 -7.96 7.64 -7.36
N LYS A 193 -7.71 7.19 -6.14
CA LYS A 193 -8.69 7.00 -5.07
C LYS A 193 -8.81 8.22 -4.17
N ALA A 194 -7.73 8.95 -3.95
CA ALA A 194 -7.69 10.16 -3.15
C ALA A 194 -8.46 11.29 -3.84
N ASN A 195 -8.41 11.37 -5.17
CA ASN A 195 -9.12 12.37 -5.97
C ASN A 195 -10.63 12.10 -6.12
N ARG A 196 -11.09 10.86 -5.84
CA ARG A 196 -12.51 10.47 -5.89
C ARG A 196 -13.22 10.52 -4.54
N SER A 197 -12.61 11.11 -3.50
CA SER A 197 -13.20 11.12 -2.17
C SER A 197 -14.53 11.88 -2.18
N ASN A 198 -15.64 11.14 -2.11
CA ASN A 198 -17.01 11.68 -2.06
C ASN A 198 -17.25 12.56 -0.82
N TYR A 199 -16.37 12.47 0.18
CA TYR A 199 -16.40 13.29 1.38
C TYR A 199 -14.98 13.71 1.76
N LEU A 200 -14.78 15.02 1.91
CA LEU A 200 -13.64 15.63 2.58
C LEU A 200 -14.23 16.67 3.54
N PRO A 201 -13.79 16.70 4.82
CA PRO A 201 -14.21 17.76 5.71
C PRO A 201 -13.92 19.15 5.15
N ILE A 202 -14.92 20.02 5.24
CA ILE A 202 -14.83 21.42 4.80
C ILE A 202 -13.91 22.17 5.78
N ILE A 203 -13.21 23.20 5.29
CA ILE A 203 -12.42 24.08 6.16
C ILE A 203 -13.38 24.76 7.13
N PRO A 204 -13.25 24.52 8.45
CA PRO A 204 -14.19 25.05 9.42
C PRO A 204 -13.88 26.53 9.72
N LYS A 205 -14.69 27.16 10.56
CA LYS A 205 -14.34 28.45 11.17
C LYS A 205 -13.12 28.28 12.07
N PHE A 206 -12.39 29.37 12.32
CA PHE A 206 -11.17 29.37 13.14
C PHE A 206 -11.35 28.65 14.50
N GLN A 207 -12.47 28.88 15.18
CA GLN A 207 -12.78 28.27 16.49
C GLN A 207 -12.88 26.74 16.44
N GLU A 208 -13.19 26.16 15.29
CA GLU A 208 -13.39 24.72 15.08
C GLU A 208 -12.23 24.11 14.27
N LEU A 209 -11.19 24.88 13.94
CA LEU A 209 -10.04 24.42 13.15
C LEU A 209 -9.41 23.16 13.74
N ASN A 210 -9.19 23.18 15.05
CA ASN A 210 -8.59 22.07 15.82
C ASN A 210 -9.48 20.83 15.93
N ASN A 211 -10.72 20.88 15.45
CA ASN A 211 -11.61 19.72 15.39
C ASN A 211 -11.49 18.96 14.06
N VAL A 212 -10.84 19.57 13.06
CA VAL A 212 -10.70 19.02 11.71
C VAL A 212 -9.25 18.85 11.31
N PHE A 213 -8.40 19.81 11.67
CA PHE A 213 -6.98 19.86 11.33
C PHE A 213 -6.09 19.79 12.56
N ASP A 214 -4.88 19.27 12.35
CA ASP A 214 -3.80 19.41 13.30
C ASP A 214 -3.03 20.70 13.01
N ASP A 215 -3.20 21.69 13.88
CA ASP A 215 -2.54 22.99 13.75
C ASP A 215 -1.16 23.03 14.43
N SER A 216 -0.67 21.91 14.98
CA SER A 216 0.59 21.87 15.73
C SER A 216 1.85 22.02 14.88
N PHE A 217 1.79 21.67 13.60
CA PHE A 217 2.92 21.77 12.66
C PHE A 217 3.19 23.23 12.29
N SER A 218 4.42 23.65 12.02
CA SER A 218 4.69 25.06 11.70
C SER A 218 4.44 25.45 10.23
N ASP A 219 4.58 24.49 9.32
CA ASP A 219 4.71 24.70 7.87
C ASP A 219 3.53 24.12 7.06
N CYS A 220 2.84 23.14 7.64
CA CYS A 220 1.74 22.44 7.01
C CYS A 220 0.55 22.27 7.97
N GLN A 221 -0.59 21.83 7.44
CA GLN A 221 -1.81 21.66 8.22
C GLN A 221 -2.55 20.39 7.79
N PRO A 222 -2.14 19.22 8.30
CA PRO A 222 -2.79 17.96 7.99
C PRO A 222 -4.18 17.89 8.59
N TYR A 223 -5.10 17.15 7.95
CA TYR A 223 -6.30 16.68 8.63
C TYR A 223 -5.90 15.89 9.87
N LEU A 224 -6.70 15.92 10.94
CA LEU A 224 -6.43 15.11 12.11
C LEU A 224 -6.30 13.64 11.73
N PHE A 225 -5.14 13.05 12.04
CA PHE A 225 -4.82 11.68 11.71
C PHE A 225 -4.19 10.94 12.88
N ARG A 226 -4.16 9.61 12.79
CA ARG A 226 -3.41 8.74 13.69
C ARG A 226 -2.93 7.50 12.95
N ILE A 227 -1.78 6.99 13.38
CA ILE A 227 -1.24 5.72 12.91
C ILE A 227 -1.50 4.66 13.98
N LEU A 228 -2.05 3.52 13.57
CA LEU A 228 -2.32 2.39 14.45
C LEU A 228 -1.56 1.15 13.97
N ASN A 229 -1.01 0.40 14.93
CA ASN A 229 -0.34 -0.87 14.67
C ASN A 229 -1.29 -2.03 14.97
N GLY A 230 -1.49 -2.90 13.99
CA GLY A 230 -2.40 -4.04 14.07
C GLY A 230 -3.78 -3.76 13.47
N PRO A 231 -4.57 -4.82 13.23
CA PRO A 231 -5.96 -4.66 12.80
C PRO A 231 -6.73 -3.85 13.85
N PRO A 232 -7.68 -3.00 13.45
CA PRO A 232 -8.38 -2.10 14.36
C PRO A 232 -9.04 -2.87 15.51
N THR A 233 -8.56 -2.65 16.73
CA THR A 233 -9.12 -3.24 17.96
C THR A 233 -10.41 -2.54 18.39
N SER A 234 -11.41 -2.40 17.49
CA SER A 234 -12.74 -1.91 17.87
C SER A 234 -13.81 -2.05 16.77
N THR A 235 -14.05 -3.25 16.21
CA THR A 235 -15.32 -3.53 15.50
C THR A 235 -15.68 -5.01 15.63
N LEU A 236 -16.77 -5.28 16.37
CA LEU A 236 -17.41 -6.56 16.72
C LEU A 236 -16.96 -7.85 15.99
N PRO A 237 -16.83 -8.99 16.71
CA PRO A 237 -16.57 -10.33 16.14
C PRO A 237 -17.58 -10.80 15.07
N LYS A 238 -18.71 -10.09 14.90
CA LYS A 238 -19.68 -10.30 13.82
C LYS A 238 -19.16 -9.93 12.43
N LEU A 239 -18.27 -8.95 12.28
CA LEU A 239 -17.81 -8.51 10.95
C LEU A 239 -16.72 -9.45 10.40
N GLU A 240 -15.81 -9.93 11.26
CA GLU A 240 -14.81 -10.93 10.89
C GLU A 240 -15.44 -12.29 10.61
N SER A 241 -16.43 -12.71 11.40
CA SER A 241 -17.20 -13.93 11.08
C SER A 241 -18.01 -13.80 9.80
N MET A 242 -18.60 -12.63 9.51
CA MET A 242 -19.24 -12.39 8.21
C MET A 242 -18.22 -12.39 7.07
N ARG A 243 -17.05 -11.80 7.23
CA ARG A 243 -15.99 -11.80 6.21
C ARG A 243 -15.46 -13.22 5.97
N ALA A 244 -15.21 -13.99 7.02
CA ALA A 244 -14.81 -15.39 6.92
C ALA A 244 -15.89 -16.26 6.26
N ASN A 245 -17.17 -15.99 6.54
CA ASN A 245 -18.31 -16.66 5.88
C ASN A 245 -18.45 -16.26 4.41
N ILE A 246 -18.17 -15.00 4.05
CA ILE A 246 -18.19 -14.52 2.66
C ILE A 246 -17.00 -15.10 1.89
N GLU A 247 -15.80 -15.14 2.48
CA GLU A 247 -14.61 -15.72 1.84
C GLU A 247 -14.73 -17.24 1.69
N SER A 248 -15.30 -17.96 2.67
CA SER A 248 -15.58 -19.40 2.54
C SER A 248 -16.69 -19.68 1.53
N SER A 249 -17.70 -18.81 1.44
CA SER A 249 -18.75 -18.88 0.40
C SER A 249 -18.18 -18.60 -0.99
N ALA A 250 -17.28 -17.61 -1.13
CA ALA A 250 -16.62 -17.31 -2.39
C ALA A 250 -15.73 -18.47 -2.85
N ARG A 251 -14.94 -19.06 -1.93
CA ARG A 251 -14.09 -20.23 -2.21
C ARG A 251 -14.91 -21.46 -2.60
N SER A 252 -16.02 -21.73 -1.92
CA SER A 252 -16.92 -22.83 -2.26
C SER A 252 -17.64 -22.59 -3.59
N PHE A 253 -18.00 -21.35 -3.91
CA PHE A 253 -18.58 -20.99 -5.19
C PHE A 253 -17.57 -21.16 -6.34
N THR A 254 -16.31 -20.73 -6.17
CA THR A 254 -15.24 -20.95 -7.15
C THR A 254 -14.85 -22.42 -7.30
N ALA A 255 -14.85 -23.20 -6.22
CA ALA A 255 -14.60 -24.64 -6.28
C ALA A 255 -15.72 -25.38 -7.03
N ARG A 256 -16.98 -25.04 -6.73
CA ARG A 256 -18.15 -25.66 -7.38
C ARG A 256 -18.31 -25.25 -8.83
N SER A 257 -17.92 -24.02 -9.19
CA SER A 257 -17.87 -23.59 -10.60
C SER A 257 -16.69 -24.21 -11.35
N ALA A 258 -15.54 -24.43 -10.70
CA ALA A 258 -14.45 -25.22 -11.29
C ALA A 258 -14.85 -26.69 -11.50
N GLU A 259 -15.56 -27.32 -10.56
CA GLU A 259 -16.11 -28.68 -10.73
C GLU A 259 -17.11 -28.76 -11.90
N TYR A 260 -17.99 -27.77 -12.04
CA TYR A 260 -18.97 -27.71 -13.14
C TYR A 260 -18.29 -27.48 -14.50
N ILE A 261 -17.27 -26.61 -14.56
CA ILE A 261 -16.50 -26.34 -15.78
C ILE A 261 -15.64 -27.56 -16.15
N MET A 262 -15.02 -28.24 -15.18
CA MET A 262 -14.23 -29.46 -15.43
C MET A 262 -15.09 -30.67 -15.82
N ALA A 263 -16.32 -30.77 -15.28
CA ALA A 263 -17.30 -31.76 -15.71
C ALA A 263 -17.83 -31.47 -17.13
N ALA A 264 -18.06 -30.19 -17.46
CA ALA A 264 -18.52 -29.76 -18.78
C ALA A 264 -17.42 -29.89 -19.87
N ILE A 265 -16.14 -29.81 -19.52
CA ILE A 265 -15.03 -30.01 -20.47
C ILE A 265 -14.81 -31.51 -20.77
N ASN A 266 -15.14 -32.40 -19.84
CA ASN A 266 -14.96 -33.85 -20.01
C ASN A 266 -16.17 -34.58 -20.64
N VAL A 267 -17.33 -33.93 -20.71
CA VAL A 267 -18.50 -34.48 -21.40
C VAL A 267 -18.70 -33.68 -22.68
N GLY A 268 -17.95 -34.08 -23.71
CA GLY A 268 -18.23 -33.67 -25.06
C GLY A 268 -19.62 -34.16 -25.45
N ASP A 269 -20.56 -33.23 -25.60
CA ASP A 269 -21.58 -33.29 -26.63
C ASP A 269 -22.48 -32.05 -26.61
N LEU A 270 -22.66 -31.48 -27.81
CA LEU A 270 -23.91 -30.89 -28.32
C LEU A 270 -24.32 -29.48 -27.85
N GLU A 271 -24.03 -28.52 -28.74
CA GLU A 271 -25.03 -27.71 -29.45
C GLU A 271 -26.49 -27.78 -28.93
N ARG A 272 -27.04 -26.59 -28.61
CA ARG A 272 -28.45 -26.23 -28.26
C ARG A 272 -28.63 -25.96 -26.77
N ASP A 273 -28.70 -24.68 -26.39
CA ASP A 273 -29.97 -24.08 -25.93
C ASP A 273 -29.75 -22.60 -25.54
N ASN A 274 -29.83 -21.69 -26.53
CA ASN A 274 -29.66 -20.23 -26.34
C ASN A 274 -30.85 -19.56 -25.60
N GLY A 275 -31.90 -20.32 -25.20
CA GLY A 275 -33.13 -19.76 -24.63
C GLY A 275 -33.10 -19.55 -23.11
N ARG A 276 -32.41 -20.40 -22.35
CA ARG A 276 -32.49 -20.44 -20.86
C ARG A 276 -31.51 -19.52 -20.14
N ILE A 277 -30.46 -19.07 -20.84
CA ILE A 277 -29.45 -18.13 -20.32
C ILE A 277 -30.01 -16.70 -20.23
N THR A 278 -31.04 -16.37 -21.01
CA THR A 278 -31.64 -15.04 -21.08
C THR A 278 -32.63 -14.79 -19.93
N GLU A 279 -33.26 -15.85 -19.41
CA GLU A 279 -34.23 -15.78 -18.31
C GLU A 279 -33.56 -15.73 -16.93
N LEU A 280 -32.39 -16.39 -16.76
CA LEU A 280 -31.54 -16.29 -15.57
C LEU A 280 -30.75 -14.98 -15.49
N ARG A 281 -30.53 -14.28 -16.62
CA ARG A 281 -29.97 -12.91 -16.65
C ARG A 281 -30.99 -11.84 -16.24
N SER A 282 -32.30 -12.11 -16.31
CA SER A 282 -33.33 -11.13 -15.96
C SER A 282 -33.57 -11.02 -14.45
N GLN A 283 -33.43 -12.10 -13.68
CA GLN A 283 -33.65 -12.07 -12.22
C GLN A 283 -32.46 -11.57 -11.39
N VAL A 284 -31.27 -11.46 -11.99
CA VAL A 284 -30.07 -10.89 -11.34
C VAL A 284 -29.97 -9.37 -11.57
N ASN A 285 -30.69 -8.82 -12.55
CA ASN A 285 -30.74 -7.37 -12.82
C ASN A 285 -31.77 -6.62 -11.93
N ASP A 286 -32.82 -7.28 -11.44
CA ASP A 286 -33.85 -6.65 -10.60
C ASP A 286 -33.46 -6.48 -9.12
N VAL A 287 -32.47 -7.24 -8.63
CA VAL A 287 -31.96 -7.13 -7.25
C VAL A 287 -30.78 -6.15 -7.14
N THR A 288 -30.26 -5.68 -8.27
CA THR A 288 -29.24 -4.63 -8.35
C THR A 288 -29.82 -3.21 -8.47
N ASP A 289 -31.12 -3.07 -8.77
CA ASP A 289 -31.79 -1.77 -8.93
C ASP A 289 -32.44 -1.25 -7.61
N VAL A 290 -32.71 -2.13 -6.64
CA VAL A 290 -33.33 -1.80 -5.34
C VAL A 290 -32.31 -1.33 -4.29
N MET A 291 -31.00 -1.47 -4.54
CA MET A 291 -29.92 -0.94 -3.69
C MET A 291 -29.30 0.37 -4.26
N SER A 292 -29.75 0.79 -5.44
CA SER A 292 -29.27 1.96 -6.20
C SER A 292 -30.13 3.22 -6.01
N GLN A 293 -31.21 3.14 -5.23
CA GLN A 293 -32.21 4.22 -5.10
C GLN A 293 -32.02 5.15 -3.88
N ASN A 294 -30.99 4.97 -3.05
CA ASN A 294 -30.72 5.82 -1.88
C ASN A 294 -29.62 6.89 -2.08
N ILE A 295 -28.99 6.98 -3.26
CA ILE A 295 -27.94 7.98 -3.56
C ILE A 295 -28.31 8.82 -4.79
N ARG A 296 -29.60 9.14 -4.93
CA ARG A 296 -30.10 10.16 -5.87
C ARG A 296 -30.86 11.29 -5.17
N LYS A 297 -30.82 11.32 -3.83
CA LYS A 297 -31.42 12.36 -2.96
C LYS A 297 -30.40 13.31 -2.31
N ILE A 298 -29.25 13.54 -2.95
CA ILE A 298 -28.28 14.59 -2.54
C ILE A 298 -28.01 15.61 -3.66
N LEU A 299 -28.93 15.67 -4.64
CA LEU A 299 -29.19 16.86 -5.43
C LEU A 299 -29.95 17.87 -4.56
N GLU A 300 -29.24 18.63 -3.74
CA GLU A 300 -29.71 19.90 -3.17
C GLU A 300 -28.53 20.53 -2.40
N ARG A 301 -28.07 21.75 -2.65
CA ARG A 301 -28.18 22.73 -3.73
C ARG A 301 -27.23 23.87 -3.29
N GLU A 302 -26.40 24.38 -4.20
CA GLU A 302 -25.89 25.78 -4.23
C GLU A 302 -25.01 26.37 -3.09
N GLU A 303 -23.79 25.85 -2.83
CA GLU A 303 -22.72 26.65 -2.15
C GLU A 303 -21.28 26.23 -2.54
N ARG A 304 -21.07 25.68 -3.75
CA ARG A 304 -19.95 24.76 -4.03
C ARG A 304 -18.84 25.24 -4.99
N LEU A 305 -18.78 26.51 -5.36
CA LEU A 305 -17.86 26.96 -6.43
C LEU A 305 -16.62 27.74 -5.96
N GLU A 306 -16.62 28.41 -4.80
CA GLU A 306 -15.50 29.33 -4.48
C GLU A 306 -14.30 28.67 -3.76
N ASN A 307 -14.52 27.57 -3.01
CA ASN A 307 -13.47 26.87 -2.26
C ASN A 307 -12.84 25.67 -3.01
N ALA A 308 -13.46 25.23 -4.11
CA ALA A 308 -13.00 24.10 -4.89
C ALA A 308 -11.83 24.50 -5.82
N GLU A 309 -11.85 25.69 -6.42
CA GLU A 309 -10.85 26.11 -7.40
C GLU A 309 -9.44 26.21 -6.81
N ALA A 310 -9.28 26.78 -5.61
CA ALA A 310 -7.99 26.88 -4.93
C ALA A 310 -7.40 25.50 -4.53
N ARG A 311 -8.25 24.56 -4.12
CA ARG A 311 -7.83 23.17 -3.89
C ARG A 311 -7.43 22.49 -5.20
N THR A 312 -8.15 22.75 -6.28
CA THR A 312 -7.90 22.12 -7.58
C THR A 312 -6.58 22.60 -8.18
N ALA A 313 -6.24 23.89 -8.07
CA ALA A 313 -4.97 24.42 -8.57
C ALA A 313 -3.74 23.76 -7.90
N ASN A 314 -3.73 23.69 -6.56
CA ASN A 314 -2.63 23.06 -5.81
C ASN A 314 -2.56 21.55 -6.04
N LEU A 315 -3.71 20.87 -6.17
CA LEU A 315 -3.76 19.43 -6.48
C LEU A 315 -3.33 19.11 -7.91
N ILE A 316 -3.65 19.95 -8.90
CA ILE A 316 -3.23 19.74 -10.30
C ILE A 316 -1.71 19.91 -10.40
N GLU A 317 -1.15 20.99 -9.83
CA GLU A 317 0.29 21.24 -9.87
C GLU A 317 1.07 20.11 -9.17
N SER A 318 0.59 19.68 -8.00
CA SER A 318 1.18 18.53 -7.30
C SER A 318 1.03 17.25 -8.12
N SER A 319 -0.16 16.92 -8.62
CA SER A 319 -0.44 15.67 -9.35
C SER A 319 0.36 15.54 -10.65
N ASP A 320 0.61 16.63 -11.36
CA ASP A 320 1.46 16.62 -12.55
C ASP A 320 2.93 16.37 -12.19
N GLN A 321 3.43 16.98 -11.11
CA GLN A 321 4.77 16.70 -10.60
C GLN A 321 4.90 15.23 -10.13
N PHE A 322 3.89 14.70 -9.43
CA PHE A 322 3.83 13.27 -9.05
C PHE A 322 3.83 12.33 -10.25
N ARG A 323 3.06 12.64 -11.29
CA ARG A 323 2.97 11.82 -12.50
C ARG A 323 4.29 11.81 -13.27
N ILE A 324 4.99 12.95 -13.32
CA ILE A 324 6.29 13.06 -13.98
C ILE A 324 7.36 12.33 -13.16
N ALA A 325 7.36 12.49 -11.82
CA ALA A 325 8.26 11.77 -10.92
C ALA A 325 8.05 10.25 -11.02
N ALA A 326 6.83 9.75 -10.81
CA ALA A 326 6.52 8.31 -10.85
C ALA A 326 6.84 7.65 -12.21
N ARG A 327 6.67 8.39 -13.32
CA ARG A 327 6.96 7.87 -14.66
C ARG A 327 8.42 8.00 -15.06
N SER A 328 9.16 8.95 -14.48
CA SER A 328 10.58 9.13 -14.77
C SER A 328 11.45 8.14 -13.98
N VAL A 329 11.09 7.83 -12.75
CA VAL A 329 11.85 6.93 -11.86
C VAL A 329 11.91 5.51 -12.43
N SER A 330 10.79 4.94 -12.84
CA SER A 330 10.72 3.59 -13.43
C SER A 330 11.56 3.46 -14.71
N ARG A 331 11.55 4.49 -15.56
CA ARG A 331 12.35 4.47 -16.79
C ARG A 331 13.84 4.61 -16.52
N GLN A 332 14.26 5.52 -15.65
CA GLN A 332 15.69 5.81 -15.46
C GLN A 332 16.49 4.60 -14.97
N TYR A 333 15.90 3.80 -14.09
CA TYR A 333 16.54 2.60 -13.56
C TYR A 333 16.54 1.44 -14.55
N TRP A 334 15.44 1.20 -15.28
CA TRP A 334 15.40 0.22 -16.36
C TRP A 334 16.51 0.46 -17.39
N TRP A 335 16.74 1.72 -17.77
CA TRP A 335 17.84 2.07 -18.68
C TRP A 335 19.23 1.87 -18.06
N LYS A 336 19.44 2.11 -16.76
CA LYS A 336 20.73 1.86 -16.10
C LYS A 336 21.04 0.36 -16.02
N ASN A 337 20.05 -0.46 -15.64
CA ASN A 337 20.20 -1.91 -15.53
C ASN A 337 20.46 -2.52 -16.92
N VAL A 338 19.73 -2.09 -17.95
CA VAL A 338 19.98 -2.52 -19.35
C VAL A 338 21.38 -2.10 -19.81
N LYS A 339 21.84 -0.87 -19.50
CA LYS A 339 23.20 -0.41 -19.85
C LYS A 339 24.29 -1.26 -19.21
N TRP A 340 24.19 -1.56 -17.91
CA TRP A 340 25.18 -2.40 -17.21
C TRP A 340 25.18 -3.85 -17.70
N THR A 341 24.00 -4.42 -17.97
CA THR A 341 23.89 -5.78 -18.54
C THR A 341 24.54 -5.89 -19.91
N ILE A 342 24.37 -4.88 -20.78
CA ILE A 342 25.03 -4.83 -22.09
C ILE A 342 26.55 -4.71 -21.92
N ILE A 343 27.03 -3.86 -21.01
CA ILE A 343 28.46 -3.70 -20.74
C ILE A 343 29.08 -5.01 -20.24
N MET A 344 28.42 -5.71 -19.30
CA MET A 344 28.88 -7.00 -18.79
C MET A 344 28.99 -8.06 -19.90
N TYR A 345 28.03 -8.10 -20.83
CA TYR A 345 28.06 -9.02 -21.97
C TYR A 345 29.20 -8.72 -22.94
N ILE A 346 29.43 -7.44 -23.26
CA ILE A 346 30.55 -7.01 -24.14
C ILE A 346 31.90 -7.35 -23.52
N VAL A 347 32.09 -7.06 -22.22
CA VAL A 347 33.33 -7.40 -21.50
C VAL A 347 33.54 -8.92 -21.46
N GLY A 348 32.47 -9.70 -21.24
CA GLY A 348 32.51 -11.16 -21.28
C GLY A 348 32.97 -11.71 -22.64
N ILE A 349 32.43 -11.17 -23.75
CA ILE A 349 32.86 -11.55 -25.11
C ILE A 349 34.33 -11.19 -25.33
N LEU A 350 34.78 -10.00 -24.93
CA LEU A 350 36.17 -9.57 -25.07
C LEU A 350 37.14 -10.50 -24.34
N ILE A 351 36.80 -10.94 -23.13
CA ILE A 351 37.59 -11.91 -22.36
C ILE A 351 37.63 -13.26 -23.07
N ILE A 352 36.49 -13.75 -23.59
CA ILE A 352 36.44 -15.01 -24.34
C ILE A 352 37.33 -14.94 -25.60
N VAL A 353 37.26 -13.84 -26.36
CA VAL A 353 38.10 -13.64 -27.56
C VAL A 353 39.59 -13.59 -27.17
N ALA A 354 39.94 -12.88 -26.10
CA ALA A 354 41.32 -12.85 -25.61
C ALA A 354 41.85 -14.23 -25.20
N ILE A 355 41.03 -15.04 -24.51
CA ILE A 355 41.38 -16.42 -24.15
C ILE A 355 41.58 -17.27 -25.41
N ILE A 356 40.70 -17.16 -26.42
CA ILE A 356 40.84 -17.89 -27.69
C ILE A 356 42.13 -17.48 -28.41
N LEU A 357 42.45 -16.19 -28.48
CA LEU A 357 43.68 -15.70 -29.11
C LEU A 357 44.94 -16.20 -28.38
N ILE A 358 44.92 -16.24 -27.04
CA ILE A 358 46.03 -16.79 -26.24
C ILE A 358 46.21 -18.29 -26.52
N ILE A 359 45.11 -19.06 -26.60
CA ILE A 359 45.17 -20.49 -26.92
C ILE A 359 45.68 -20.72 -28.35
N LEU A 360 45.21 -19.93 -29.33
CA LEU A 360 45.67 -20.05 -30.73
C LEU A 360 47.17 -19.76 -30.88
N HIS A 361 47.67 -18.74 -30.17
CA HIS A 361 49.10 -18.40 -30.14
C HIS A 361 49.92 -19.45 -29.38
N ALA A 362 49.36 -20.08 -28.33
CA ALA A 362 50.03 -21.17 -27.62
C ALA A 362 50.06 -22.48 -28.43
N CYS A 363 49.05 -22.72 -29.27
CA CYS A 363 48.99 -23.87 -30.19
C CYS A 363 49.75 -23.64 -31.51
N ASN A 364 50.34 -22.47 -31.71
CA ASN A 364 51.17 -22.14 -32.89
C ASN A 364 50.43 -22.33 -34.24
N VAL A 365 49.11 -22.10 -34.24
CA VAL A 365 48.24 -22.13 -35.43
C VAL A 365 48.25 -20.76 -36.15
N ILE A 366 48.73 -19.73 -35.44
CA ILE A 366 49.16 -18.41 -35.91
C ILE A 366 50.55 -18.21 -35.32
#